data_AF-A0A957K0Z7-F1
#
_entry.id   AF-A0A957K0Z7-F1
#
_cell.length_a   1.000
_cell.length_b   1.000
_cell.length_c   1.000
_cell.angle_alpha   90.00
_cell.angle_beta   90.00
_cell.angle_gamma   90.00
#
_symmetry.space_group_name_H-M   'P 1'
#
loop_
_entity.id
_entity.type
_entity.pdbx_description
1 polymer ?
#
loop_
_entity_poly.entity_id
_entity_poly.type
_entity_poly.pdbx_seq_one_letter_code
_entity_poly.pdbx_strand_id
1 'polypeptide(L)'
;GGGTQNGLLNQMTADAANRPVVTGPIEATVLGNALVQLISLGEIGDLAQARQLVAQMSGTGRYEPSGDPAWPAAYQRLQAYKQMTE
;
A
#
# COMPACT_ATOMS: atom_id res chain seq x y z
N GLY A 1 0.10 6.37 2.91
CA GLY A 1 1.40 6.95 3.29
C GLY A 1 1.90 7.81 2.15
N GLY A 2 2.71 8.85 2.39
CA GLY A 2 3.05 9.86 1.37
C GLY A 2 3.51 9.34 0.00
N GLY A 3 4.22 8.21 -0.05
CA GLY A 3 4.66 7.57 -1.29
C GLY A 3 3.52 7.13 -2.23
N THR A 4 2.31 6.90 -1.72
CA THR A 4 1.15 6.51 -2.53
C THR A 4 0.67 7.60 -3.47
N GLN A 5 1.14 8.84 -3.30
CA GLN A 5 0.87 9.93 -4.24
C GLN A 5 1.63 9.78 -5.56
N ASN A 6 2.68 8.96 -5.60
CA ASN A 6 3.44 8.70 -6.81
C ASN A 6 2.86 7.50 -7.56
N GLY A 7 2.06 7.77 -8.59
CA GLY A 7 1.42 6.74 -9.42
C GLY A 7 2.41 5.78 -10.10
N LEU A 8 3.56 6.29 -10.54
CA LEU A 8 4.61 5.45 -11.12
C LEU A 8 5.18 4.49 -10.08
N LEU A 9 5.50 4.97 -8.88
CA LEU A 9 5.98 4.11 -7.78
C LEU A 9 4.96 3.01 -7.44
N ASN A 10 3.67 3.35 -7.40
CA ASN A 10 2.61 2.38 -7.13
C ASN A 10 2.52 1.30 -8.21
N GLN A 11 2.56 1.68 -9.49
CA GLN A 11 2.55 0.74 -10.61
C GLN A 11 3.80 -0.15 -10.59
N MET A 12 4.97 0.45 -10.39
CA MET A 12 6.24 -0.28 -10.26
C MET A 12 6.18 -1.28 -9.10
N THR A 13 5.53 -0.92 -7.99
CA THR A 13 5.33 -1.84 -6.85
C THR A 13 4.41 -3.01 -7.22
N ALA A 14 3.32 -2.76 -7.95
CA ALA A 14 2.40 -3.81 -8.40
C ALA A 14 3.10 -4.80 -9.35
N ASP A 15 3.89 -4.27 -10.28
CA ASP A 15 4.63 -5.06 -11.26
C ASP A 15 5.74 -5.87 -10.59
N ALA A 16 6.54 -5.24 -9.72
CA ALA A 16 7.62 -5.90 -8.99
C ALA A 16 7.13 -7.02 -8.08
N ALA A 17 6.01 -6.80 -7.39
CA ALA A 17 5.40 -7.78 -6.50
C ALA A 17 4.56 -8.83 -7.24
N ASN A 18 4.28 -8.62 -8.53
CA ASN A 18 3.32 -9.37 -9.33
C ASN A 18 1.98 -9.57 -8.60
N ARG A 19 1.49 -8.51 -7.94
CA ARG A 19 0.26 -8.52 -7.15
C ARG A 19 -0.48 -7.20 -7.29
N PRO A 20 -1.83 -7.20 -7.22
CA PRO A 20 -2.58 -5.95 -7.20
C PRO A 20 -2.17 -5.11 -5.99
N VAL A 21 -1.89 -3.83 -6.22
CA VAL A 21 -1.62 -2.84 -5.17
C VAL A 21 -2.84 -1.95 -5.03
N VAL A 22 -3.34 -1.85 -3.79
CA VAL A 22 -4.39 -0.91 -3.41
C VAL A 22 -3.77 0.15 -2.50
N THR A 23 -3.82 1.41 -2.89
CA THR A 23 -3.36 2.51 -2.06
C THR A 23 -4.46 2.91 -1.08
N GLY A 24 -4.10 3.03 0.19
CA GLY A 24 -4.97 3.62 1.21
C GLY A 24 -4.83 5.15 1.27
N PRO A 25 -5.55 5.80 2.20
CA PRO A 25 -5.43 7.24 2.41
C PRO A 25 -3.99 7.66 2.71
N ILE A 26 -3.64 8.89 2.31
CA ILE A 26 -2.29 9.44 2.45
C ILE A 26 -1.87 9.40 3.92
N GLU A 27 -2.74 9.89 4.80
CA GLU A 27 -2.53 10.02 6.25
C GLU A 27 -3.02 8.82 7.07
N ALA A 28 -2.71 7.60 6.63
CA ALA A 28 -3.14 6.36 7.29
C ALA A 28 -2.77 6.31 8.79
N THR A 29 -1.62 6.85 9.18
CA THR A 29 -1.18 6.92 10.59
C THR A 29 -2.08 7.82 11.43
N VAL A 30 -2.39 9.02 10.93
CA VAL A 30 -3.26 9.99 11.62
C VAL A 30 -4.67 9.43 11.74
N LEU A 31 -5.20 8.85 10.65
CA LEU A 31 -6.52 8.24 10.63
C LEU A 31 -6.62 7.07 11.60
N GLY A 32 -5.62 6.18 11.64
CA GLY A 32 -5.59 5.06 12.58
C GLY A 32 -5.62 5.52 14.03
N ASN A 33 -4.85 6.58 14.35
CA ASN A 33 -4.84 7.15 15.69
C ASN A 33 -6.19 7.78 16.07
N ALA A 34 -6.79 8.57 15.18
CA ALA A 34 -8.12 9.16 15.41
C ALA A 34 -9.21 8.09 15.60
N LEU A 35 -9.21 7.04 14.79
CA LEU A 35 -10.19 5.96 14.87
C LEU A 35 -10.11 5.21 16.20
N VAL A 36 -8.91 4.89 16.68
CA VAL A 36 -8.75 4.22 18.00
C VAL A 36 -9.18 5.13 19.16
N GLN A 37 -8.97 6.45 19.05
CA GLN A 37 -9.51 7.39 20.02
C GLN A 37 -11.05 7.42 20.00
N LEU A 38 -11.67 7.44 18.82
CA LEU A 38 -13.13 7.38 18.69
C LEU A 38 -13.73 6.07 19.25
N ILE A 39 -13.05 4.94 19.06
CA ILE A 39 -13.43 3.65 19.70
C ILE A 39 -13.38 3.81 21.22
N SER A 40 -12.29 4.37 21.76
CA SER A 40 -12.11 4.55 23.20
C SER A 40 -13.15 5.49 23.83
N LEU A 41 -13.66 6.46 23.06
CA LEU A 41 -14.72 7.37 23.47
C LEU A 41 -16.13 6.78 23.31
N GLY A 42 -16.27 5.61 22.67
CA GLY A 42 -17.56 4.98 22.37
C GLY A 42 -18.32 5.61 21.19
N GLU A 43 -17.68 6.50 20.44
CA GLU A 43 -18.26 7.17 19.26
C GLU A 43 -18.37 6.23 18.05
N ILE A 44 -17.49 5.22 17.99
CA ILE A 44 -17.60 4.09 17.08
C ILE A 44 -17.41 2.79 17.87
N GLY A 45 -18.13 1.74 17.47
CA GLY A 45 -18.25 0.51 18.25
C GLY A 45 -16.96 -0.32 18.28
N ASP A 46 -16.33 -0.54 17.13
CA ASP A 46 -15.18 -1.44 17.04
C ASP A 46 -14.25 -1.17 15.83
N LEU A 47 -13.20 -2.00 15.74
CA LEU A 47 -12.26 -1.99 14.62
C LEU A 47 -12.91 -2.37 13.28
N ALA A 48 -13.98 -3.15 13.26
CA ALA A 48 -14.65 -3.53 12.03
C ALA A 48 -15.38 -2.32 11.43
N GLN A 49 -16.12 -1.59 12.26
CA GLN A 49 -16.74 -0.32 11.88
C GLN A 49 -15.69 0.71 11.45
N ALA A 50 -14.57 0.82 12.17
CA ALA A 50 -13.47 1.70 11.79
C ALA A 50 -12.91 1.38 10.39
N ARG A 51 -12.72 0.09 10.06
CA ARG A 51 -12.27 -0.34 8.72
C ARG A 51 -13.30 -0.04 7.63
N GLN A 52 -14.59 -0.19 7.92
CA GLN A 52 -15.65 0.18 6.97
C GLN A 52 -15.62 1.67 6.66
N LEU A 53 -15.43 2.53 7.67
CA LEU A 53 -15.28 3.97 7.47
C LEU A 53 -14.07 4.29 6.58
N VAL A 54 -12.91 3.66 6.83
CA VAL A 54 -11.71 3.85 5.98
C VAL A 54 -11.95 3.38 4.55
N ALA A 55 -12.65 2.26 4.36
CA ALA A 55 -12.93 1.72 3.02
C ALA A 55 -13.86 2.62 2.18
N GLN A 56 -14.67 3.47 2.83
CA GLN A 56 -15.54 4.45 2.17
C GLN A 56 -14.82 5.77 1.85
N MET A 57 -13.60 5.99 2.38
CA MET A 57 -12.86 7.22 2.12
C MET A 57 -12.36 7.28 0.67
N SER A 58 -12.52 8.44 0.04
CA SER A 58 -11.97 8.73 -1.29
C SER A 58 -10.45 8.77 -1.29
N GLY A 59 -9.82 8.57 -2.46
CA GLY A 59 -8.36 8.64 -2.62
C GLY A 59 -7.65 7.29 -2.57
N THR A 60 -8.40 6.19 -2.73
CA THR A 60 -7.83 4.87 -2.98
C THR A 60 -7.61 4.66 -4.48
N GLY A 61 -6.46 4.11 -4.84
CA GLY A 61 -6.07 3.78 -6.20
C GLY A 61 -5.78 2.28 -6.28
N ARG A 62 -6.08 1.67 -7.43
CA ARG A 62 -5.80 0.26 -7.68
C ARG A 62 -4.89 0.13 -8.90
N TYR A 63 -3.80 -0.60 -8.71
CA TYR A 63 -2.77 -0.83 -9.72
C TYR A 63 -2.65 -2.34 -9.92
N GLU A 64 -2.94 -2.79 -11.12
CA GLU A 64 -2.79 -4.20 -11.51
C GLU A 64 -1.39 -4.41 -12.10
N PRO A 65 -0.78 -5.59 -11.91
CA PRO A 65 0.47 -5.92 -12.58
C PRO A 65 0.32 -5.81 -14.10
N SER A 66 1.21 -5.05 -14.74
CA SER A 66 1.25 -4.85 -16.19
C SER A 66 1.74 -6.08 -16.94
N GLY A 67 2.44 -6.99 -16.25
CA GLY A 67 3.12 -8.14 -16.86
C GLY A 67 4.46 -7.79 -17.52
N ASP A 68 5.02 -6.61 -17.23
CA ASP A 68 6.29 -6.17 -17.82
C ASP A 68 7.45 -7.13 -17.48
N PRO A 69 8.07 -7.77 -18.50
CA PRO A 69 9.18 -8.71 -18.31
C PRO A 69 10.47 -8.05 -17.77
N ALA A 70 10.56 -6.72 -17.74
CA ALA A 70 11.68 -6.00 -17.14
C ALA A 70 11.84 -6.29 -15.63
N TRP A 71 10.73 -6.58 -14.93
CA TRP A 71 10.76 -6.86 -13.48
C TRP A 71 11.42 -8.18 -13.11
N PRO A 72 11.08 -9.32 -13.75
CA PRO A 72 11.85 -10.56 -13.60
C PRO A 72 13.35 -10.38 -13.86
N ALA A 73 13.73 -9.66 -14.93
CA ALA A 73 15.14 -9.41 -15.25
C ALA A 73 15.82 -8.51 -14.20
N ALA A 74 15.14 -7.48 -13.70
CA ALA A 74 15.65 -6.63 -12.62
C ALA A 74 15.85 -7.42 -11.32
N TYR A 75 14.93 -8.32 -10.99
CA TYR A 75 15.06 -9.18 -9.83
C TYR A 75 16.28 -10.11 -9.94
N GLN A 76 16.49 -10.73 -11.10
CA GLN A 76 17.69 -11.56 -11.36
C GLN A 76 18.99 -10.76 -11.16
N ARG A 77 19.06 -9.51 -11.65
CA ARG A 77 20.23 -8.63 -11.43
C ARG A 77 20.45 -8.32 -9.95
N LEU A 78 19.39 -8.04 -9.19
CA LEU A 78 19.48 -7.82 -7.74
C LEU A 78 20.01 -9.05 -7.00
N GLN A 79 19.55 -10.24 -7.38
CA GLN A 79 20.00 -11.50 -6.77
C GLN A 79 21.47 -11.78 -7.07
N ALA A 80 21.92 -11.53 -8.31
CA ALA A 80 23.33 -11.64 -8.66
C ALA A 80 24.20 -10.67 -7.84
N TYR A 81 23.75 -9.43 -7.66
CA TYR A 81 24.46 -8.44 -6.84
C TYR A 81 24.61 -8.89 -5.39
N LYS A 82 23.54 -9.40 -4.77
CA LYS A 82 23.58 -9.88 -3.37
C LYS A 82 24.62 -10.99 -3.18
N GLN A 83 24.73 -11.91 -4.13
CA GLN A 83 25.70 -13.01 -4.10
C GLN A 83 27.16 -12.56 -4.26
N MET A 84 27.41 -11.36 -4.80
CA MET A 84 28.77 -10.81 -4.95
C MET A 84 29.23 -10.02 -3.72
N THR A 85 28.27 -9.57 -2.89
CA THR A 85 28.52 -8.78 -1.68
C THR A 85 28.52 -9.59 -0.39
N GLU A 86 28.17 -10.88 -0.48
CA GLU A 86 28.29 -11.89 0.59
C GLU A 86 29.59 -12.69 0.42
#